data_AF-A0A0F4J2G4-F1
#
_entry.id   AF-A0A0F4J2G4-F1
#
_cell.length_a   1.000
_cell.length_b   1.000
_cell.length_c   1.000
_cell.angle_alpha   90.00
_cell.angle_beta   90.00
_cell.angle_gamma   90.00
#
_symmetry.space_group_name_H-M   'P 1'
#
loop_
_entity.id
_entity.type
_entity.pdbx_description
1 polymer ?
#
loop_
_entity_poly.entity_id
_entity_poly.type
_entity_poly.pdbx_seq_one_letter_code
_entity_poly.pdbx_strand_id
1 'polypeptide(L)'
;MHDVTPGDSAHSTHTFTAAEFEAFAAVTGDHNPIHHDAGHAAGTEFGAPIVPLVMTLGPVSALIGMVLPGPGAVILGTEFRPVRAVAFDRPVHYSLRVLSVSPATGVFTCRVLAYQDREAVLEGEVRTTVRAPRPRPDATTGGRLVPAGARPTAVVTGAAGDIGSAVARTLAARGWDLALVHRGGAEDLVRDCERAGARVHPVTADLADPAAREAAAAKLAALEPAALVHAAAAPLAAGYREHLDVGYAALRDLADAVLDGMLLRQRGCFVLIGSEAVRYHPRGWSDYVAGKAAAESVLHGIDRHHGAHGIRSVVVEPGYVQGSYSAGVRPAGLGLLPEEVADLVAAEVADTEAPARRLWLTPDGVARFALDGRREDAPPAPRTASAAPAGAAETGTGRDTAPGAAADRVEAAVRTVLGPAADVRGGGVGLTAGWDSLAQLQIVLAVEAEFGLRLPAASLSGAGRFDQLCRIVEERTRA
;
A
#
# COMPACT_ATOMS: atom_id res chain seq x y z
N MET A 1 9.13 28.49 -16.68
CA MET A 1 9.77 28.22 -15.38
C MET A 1 8.74 27.43 -14.59
N HIS A 2 9.05 26.23 -14.09
CA HIS A 2 8.03 25.40 -13.43
C HIS A 2 7.85 25.87 -11.99
N ASP A 3 6.71 26.49 -11.69
CA ASP A 3 6.30 26.72 -10.30
C ASP A 3 6.10 25.37 -9.63
N VAL A 4 6.68 25.15 -8.47
CA VAL A 4 6.55 23.88 -7.74
C VAL A 4 5.10 23.73 -7.29
N THR A 5 4.48 22.60 -7.61
CA THR A 5 3.08 22.31 -7.30
C THR A 5 2.95 21.04 -6.46
N PRO A 6 1.91 20.92 -5.60
CA PRO A 6 1.59 19.65 -4.95
C PRO A 6 1.43 18.53 -5.97
N GLY A 7 2.06 17.39 -5.69
CA GLY A 7 2.10 16.24 -6.59
C GLY A 7 3.33 16.18 -7.50
N ASP A 8 4.10 17.26 -7.65
CA ASP A 8 5.39 17.18 -8.34
C ASP A 8 6.31 16.20 -7.61
N SER A 9 7.07 15.44 -8.38
CA SER A 9 7.98 14.43 -7.85
C SER A 9 9.36 14.50 -8.48
N ALA A 10 10.38 14.08 -7.74
CA ALA A 10 11.75 13.98 -8.22
C ALA A 10 12.37 12.66 -7.81
N HIS A 11 13.09 12.06 -8.75
CA HIS A 11 13.60 10.70 -8.63
C HIS A 11 15.09 10.65 -8.89
N SER A 12 15.82 9.83 -8.13
CA SER A 12 17.20 9.46 -8.42
C SER A 12 17.45 8.01 -8.05
N THR A 13 18.55 7.46 -8.50
CA THR A 13 19.01 6.13 -8.10
C THR A 13 20.48 6.21 -7.77
N HIS A 14 20.88 5.60 -6.66
CA HIS A 14 22.26 5.57 -6.21
C HIS A 14 22.64 4.15 -5.81
N THR A 15 23.85 3.72 -6.17
CA THR A 15 24.41 2.44 -5.74
C THR A 15 25.60 2.74 -4.84
N PHE A 16 25.44 2.46 -3.55
CA PHE A 16 26.49 2.69 -2.56
C PHE A 16 27.60 1.66 -2.70
N THR A 17 28.85 2.12 -2.73
CA THR A 17 30.02 1.22 -2.83
C THR A 17 30.92 1.31 -1.59
N ALA A 18 31.78 0.30 -1.40
CA ALA A 18 32.80 0.34 -0.35
C ALA A 18 33.72 1.57 -0.46
N ALA A 19 34.07 2.00 -1.67
CA ALA A 19 34.90 3.19 -1.89
C ALA A 19 34.21 4.48 -1.41
N GLU A 20 32.89 4.59 -1.62
CA GLU A 20 32.12 5.71 -1.09
C GLU A 20 32.01 5.65 0.43
N PHE A 21 31.92 4.45 1.02
CA PHE A 21 31.98 4.31 2.47
C PHE A 21 33.31 4.79 3.04
N GLU A 22 34.44 4.45 2.42
CA GLU A 22 35.76 4.95 2.85
C GLU A 22 35.84 6.47 2.80
N ALA A 23 35.31 7.10 1.73
CA ALA A 23 35.23 8.55 1.63
C ALA A 23 34.31 9.16 2.71
N PHE A 24 33.17 8.52 2.99
CA PHE A 24 32.28 8.94 4.08
C PHE A 24 32.98 8.85 5.44
N ALA A 25 33.61 7.71 5.74
CA ALA A 25 34.32 7.45 6.98
C ALA A 25 35.47 8.44 7.20
N ALA A 26 36.20 8.80 6.13
CA ALA A 26 37.25 9.81 6.19
C ALA A 26 36.73 11.21 6.56
N VAL A 27 35.50 11.56 6.18
CA VAL A 27 34.88 12.86 6.48
C VAL A 27 34.20 12.87 7.84
N THR A 28 33.52 11.78 8.21
CA THR A 28 32.68 11.72 9.42
C THR A 28 33.40 11.14 10.64
N GLY A 29 34.47 10.38 10.42
CA GLY A 29 35.12 9.56 11.45
C GLY A 29 34.35 8.29 11.82
N ASP A 30 33.27 7.96 11.10
CA ASP A 30 32.49 6.74 11.34
C ASP A 30 33.18 5.53 10.73
N HIS A 31 33.95 4.83 11.56
CA HIS A 31 34.62 3.57 11.23
C HIS A 31 33.96 2.38 11.92
N ASN A 32 32.63 2.41 12.13
CA ASN A 32 31.94 1.28 12.75
C ASN A 32 32.13 0.01 11.89
N PRO A 33 32.64 -1.11 12.46
CA PRO A 33 32.91 -2.34 11.71
C PRO A 33 31.67 -2.94 11.05
N ILE A 34 30.46 -2.61 11.52
CA ILE A 34 29.20 -3.07 10.90
C ILE A 34 29.04 -2.61 9.43
N HIS A 35 29.79 -1.59 9.01
CA HIS A 35 29.69 -1.02 7.66
C HIS A 35 30.74 -1.55 6.68
N HIS A 36 31.78 -2.26 7.13
CA HIS A 36 32.88 -2.68 6.24
C HIS A 36 33.55 -4.01 6.59
N ASP A 37 33.49 -4.46 7.84
CA ASP A 37 34.07 -5.74 8.25
C ASP A 37 33.02 -6.85 8.09
N ALA A 38 33.18 -7.67 7.05
CA ALA A 38 32.30 -8.80 6.77
C ALA A 38 32.30 -9.86 7.90
N GLY A 39 33.44 -10.06 8.58
CA GLY A 39 33.54 -11.00 9.69
C GLY A 39 32.77 -10.52 10.92
N HIS A 40 32.85 -9.22 11.21
CA HIS A 40 32.05 -8.60 12.26
C HIS A 40 30.55 -8.62 11.90
N ALA A 41 30.19 -8.18 10.69
CA ALA A 41 28.80 -8.06 10.27
C ALA A 41 28.08 -9.42 10.19
N ALA A 42 28.78 -10.49 9.83
CA ALA A 42 28.24 -11.86 9.82
C ALA A 42 27.72 -12.32 11.20
N GLY A 43 28.26 -11.75 12.30
CA GLY A 43 27.81 -12.00 13.66
C GLY A 43 26.62 -11.16 14.11
N THR A 44 26.13 -10.24 13.27
CA THR A 44 24.99 -9.35 13.57
C THR A 44 23.70 -9.86 12.91
N GLU A 45 22.56 -9.26 13.25
CA GLU A 45 21.27 -9.58 12.60
C GLU A 45 21.25 -9.28 11.10
N PHE A 46 22.16 -8.44 10.60
CA PHE A 46 22.25 -8.08 9.18
C PHE A 46 22.96 -9.13 8.33
N GLY A 47 23.87 -9.92 8.91
CA GLY A 47 24.63 -10.97 8.23
C GLY A 47 25.66 -10.51 7.20
N ALA A 48 25.68 -9.23 6.82
CA ALA A 48 26.62 -8.62 5.88
C ALA A 48 26.78 -7.11 6.17
N PRO A 49 27.85 -6.45 5.68
CA PRO A 49 28.01 -5.00 5.85
C PRO A 49 26.84 -4.20 5.27
N ILE A 50 26.41 -3.17 6.00
CA ILE A 50 25.27 -2.32 5.62
C ILE A 50 25.71 -0.86 5.44
N VAL A 51 25.03 -0.12 4.58
CA VAL A 51 25.32 1.30 4.35
C VAL A 51 24.93 2.11 5.60
N PRO A 52 25.80 3.02 6.11
CA PRO A 52 25.45 3.91 7.21
C PRO A 52 24.20 4.74 6.92
N LEU A 53 23.29 4.86 7.89
CA LEU A 53 22.02 5.60 7.70
C LEU A 53 22.26 7.04 7.23
N VAL A 54 23.23 7.75 7.80
CA VAL A 54 23.51 9.15 7.43
C VAL A 54 23.99 9.25 5.98
N MET A 55 24.73 8.25 5.50
CA MET A 55 25.18 8.16 4.11
C MET A 55 23.98 7.98 3.16
N THR A 56 22.97 7.20 3.55
CA THR A 56 21.76 6.99 2.72
C THR A 56 20.88 8.24 2.59
N LEU A 57 21.07 9.26 3.45
CA LEU A 57 20.37 10.55 3.34
C LEU A 57 20.98 11.48 2.28
N GLY A 58 22.22 11.23 1.84
CA GLY A 58 22.93 12.04 0.85
C GLY A 58 22.15 12.26 -0.45
N PRO A 59 21.65 11.20 -1.12
CA PRO A 59 20.84 11.33 -2.33
C PRO A 59 19.55 12.14 -2.15
N VAL A 60 18.94 12.13 -0.96
CA VAL A 60 17.76 12.96 -0.65
C VAL A 60 18.13 14.44 -0.65
N SER A 61 19.27 14.78 -0.02
CA SER A 61 19.81 16.15 -0.05
C SER A 61 20.12 16.60 -1.47
N ALA A 62 20.72 15.72 -2.29
CA ALA A 62 20.99 15.99 -3.70
C ALA A 62 19.71 16.24 -4.50
N LEU A 63 18.67 15.42 -4.34
CA LEU A 63 17.38 15.63 -5.00
C LEU A 63 16.79 17.01 -4.70
N ILE A 64 16.85 17.43 -3.43
CA ILE A 64 16.33 18.73 -2.99
C ILE A 64 17.17 19.87 -3.57
N GLY A 65 18.49 19.79 -3.38
CA GLY A 65 19.42 20.84 -3.77
C GLY A 65 19.59 20.99 -5.28
N MET A 66 19.31 19.95 -6.05
CA MET A 66 19.69 19.88 -7.47
C MET A 66 18.50 19.69 -8.41
N VAL A 67 17.40 19.06 -7.98
CA VAL A 67 16.28 18.71 -8.86
C VAL A 67 14.97 19.41 -8.46
N LEU A 68 14.46 19.13 -7.28
CA LEU A 68 13.17 19.63 -6.79
C LEU A 68 13.31 20.01 -5.33
N PRO A 69 13.41 21.31 -5.01
CA PRO A 69 13.17 22.48 -5.89
C PRO A 69 14.27 22.83 -6.88
N GLY A 70 15.48 22.29 -6.64
CA GLY A 70 16.69 22.61 -7.37
C GLY A 70 17.58 23.66 -6.69
N PRO A 71 18.58 24.18 -7.41
CA PRO A 71 19.62 25.02 -6.83
C PRO A 71 19.08 26.27 -6.11
N GLY A 72 19.66 26.57 -4.94
CA GLY A 72 19.18 27.61 -4.03
C GLY A 72 18.17 27.13 -2.99
N ALA A 73 17.83 25.83 -3.00
CA ALA A 73 17.04 25.20 -1.95
C ALA A 73 17.79 25.15 -0.61
N VAL A 74 17.05 25.36 0.47
CA VAL A 74 17.52 25.25 1.86
C VAL A 74 16.58 24.33 2.60
N ILE A 75 17.14 23.25 3.16
CA ILE A 75 16.42 22.33 4.03
C ILE A 75 16.20 23.00 5.38
N LEU A 76 14.93 23.11 5.78
CA LEU A 76 14.50 23.73 7.03
C LEU A 76 14.29 22.70 8.16
N GLY A 77 14.08 21.44 7.80
CA GLY A 77 13.92 20.35 8.75
C GLY A 77 13.65 19.04 8.04
N THR A 78 14.10 17.95 8.65
CA THR A 78 13.96 16.59 8.14
C THR A 78 13.49 15.67 9.25
N GLU A 79 12.59 14.77 8.93
CA GLU A 79 12.22 13.64 9.78
C GLU A 79 12.34 12.37 8.95
N PHE A 80 13.22 11.47 9.36
CA PHE A 80 13.48 10.23 8.64
C PHE A 80 13.31 9.03 9.55
N ARG A 81 12.69 8.00 9.01
CA ARG A 81 12.48 6.70 9.63
C ARG A 81 13.19 5.63 8.79
N PRO A 82 14.30 5.06 9.28
CA PRO A 82 14.85 3.86 8.67
C PRO A 82 13.85 2.71 8.83
N VAL A 83 13.58 1.99 7.75
CA VAL A 83 12.64 0.85 7.73
C VAL A 83 13.41 -0.46 7.66
N ARG A 84 14.47 -0.51 6.86
CA ARG A 84 15.36 -1.67 6.68
C ARG A 84 16.79 -1.19 6.45
N ALA A 85 17.74 -2.08 6.71
CA ALA A 85 19.12 -1.83 6.35
C ALA A 85 19.32 -1.81 4.83
N VAL A 86 20.24 -0.97 4.37
CA VAL A 86 20.59 -0.85 2.95
C VAL A 86 21.83 -1.68 2.68
N ALA A 87 21.77 -2.55 1.68
CA ALA A 87 22.94 -3.29 1.22
C ALA A 87 23.80 -2.46 0.25
N PHE A 88 25.12 -2.65 0.34
CA PHE A 88 26.08 -2.14 -0.65
C PHE A 88 25.89 -2.81 -2.03
N ASP A 89 26.41 -2.15 -3.06
CA ASP A 89 26.50 -2.63 -4.45
C ASP A 89 25.15 -3.02 -5.09
N ARG A 90 24.05 -2.51 -4.52
CA ARG A 90 22.69 -2.68 -5.04
C ARG A 90 22.03 -1.31 -5.19
N PRO A 91 21.23 -1.10 -6.25
CA PRO A 91 20.60 0.18 -6.50
C PRO A 91 19.57 0.50 -5.41
N VAL A 92 19.62 1.73 -4.90
CA VAL A 92 18.60 2.32 -4.04
C VAL A 92 17.90 3.40 -4.84
N HIS A 93 16.59 3.29 -4.95
CA HIS A 93 15.76 4.24 -5.66
C HIS A 93 15.19 5.26 -4.67
N TYR A 94 15.34 6.54 -5.00
CA TYR A 94 14.90 7.65 -4.16
C TYR A 94 13.78 8.41 -4.85
N SER A 95 12.76 8.74 -4.07
CA SER A 95 11.61 9.52 -4.48
C SER A 95 11.34 10.63 -3.47
N LEU A 96 11.18 11.83 -4.01
CA LEU A 96 10.69 13.01 -3.30
C LEU A 96 9.37 13.43 -3.95
N ARG A 97 8.27 13.52 -3.18
CA ARG A 97 6.96 14.00 -3.68
C ARG A 97 6.51 15.22 -2.87
N VAL A 98 6.15 16.30 -3.55
CA VAL A 98 5.64 17.52 -2.91
C VAL A 98 4.23 17.26 -2.38
N LEU A 99 4.04 17.42 -1.08
CA LEU A 99 2.74 17.29 -0.41
C LEU A 99 1.99 18.63 -0.39
N SER A 100 2.70 19.70 -0.07
CA SER A 100 2.11 21.04 0.06
C SER A 100 3.13 22.12 -0.22
N VAL A 101 2.62 23.27 -0.66
CA VAL A 101 3.40 24.50 -0.90
C VAL A 101 2.67 25.64 -0.21
N SER A 102 3.34 26.35 0.69
CA SER A 102 2.82 27.56 1.36
C SER A 102 3.11 28.79 0.49
N PRO A 103 2.09 29.44 -0.09
CA PRO A 103 2.30 30.64 -0.91
C PRO A 103 2.86 31.82 -0.09
N ALA A 104 2.49 31.89 1.20
CA ALA A 104 2.88 32.99 2.09
C ALA A 104 4.36 32.95 2.46
N THR A 105 4.94 31.75 2.60
CA THR A 105 6.32 31.57 3.09
C THR A 105 7.27 30.99 2.04
N GLY A 106 6.75 30.47 0.93
CA GLY A 106 7.56 29.74 -0.06
C GLY A 106 8.16 28.44 0.47
N VAL A 107 7.61 27.90 1.57
CA VAL A 107 8.01 26.62 2.16
C VAL A 107 7.17 25.51 1.57
N PHE A 108 7.79 24.40 1.24
CA PHE A 108 7.12 23.18 0.78
C PHE A 108 7.51 22.00 1.67
N THR A 109 6.53 21.13 1.87
CA THR A 109 6.71 19.84 2.57
C THR A 109 6.73 18.75 1.52
N CYS A 110 7.75 17.90 1.57
CA CYS A 110 7.92 16.79 0.65
C CYS A 110 7.99 15.48 1.42
N ARG A 111 7.29 14.45 0.91
CA ARG A 111 7.44 13.08 1.36
C ARG A 111 8.63 12.43 0.69
N VAL A 112 9.43 11.71 1.47
CA VAL A 112 10.58 10.94 1.01
C VAL A 112 10.27 9.46 1.13
N LEU A 113 10.58 8.73 0.07
CA LEU A 113 10.63 7.28 0.03
C LEU A 113 11.96 6.89 -0.62
N ALA A 114 12.73 6.03 0.04
CA ALA A 114 13.78 5.27 -0.60
C ALA A 114 13.50 3.78 -0.47
N TYR A 115 13.74 3.03 -1.53
CA TYR A 115 13.51 1.60 -1.56
C TYR A 115 14.63 0.86 -2.29
N GLN A 116 14.87 -0.38 -1.90
CA GLN A 116 15.81 -1.31 -2.53
C GLN A 116 15.04 -2.63 -2.74
N ASP A 117 15.09 -3.17 -3.95
CA ASP A 117 14.30 -4.38 -4.32
C ASP A 117 12.80 -4.24 -4.04
N ARG A 118 12.23 -3.05 -4.32
CA ARG A 118 10.84 -2.66 -4.04
C ARG A 118 10.46 -2.65 -2.56
N GLU A 119 11.41 -2.84 -1.65
CA GLU A 119 11.17 -2.78 -0.22
C GLU A 119 11.63 -1.44 0.33
N ALA A 120 10.76 -0.77 1.09
CA ALA A 120 11.10 0.51 1.69
C ALA A 120 12.28 0.34 2.66
N VAL A 121 13.32 1.14 2.47
CA VAL A 121 14.50 1.20 3.34
C VAL A 121 14.52 2.49 4.16
N LEU A 122 13.95 3.57 3.61
CA LEU A 122 13.86 4.88 4.24
C LEU A 122 12.52 5.53 3.91
N GLU A 123 11.86 6.06 4.93
CA GLU A 123 10.67 6.89 4.80
C GLU A 123 10.90 8.22 5.52
N GLY A 124 10.22 9.28 5.12
CA GLY A 124 10.30 10.52 5.87
C GLY A 124 9.61 11.70 5.24
N GLU A 125 9.81 12.85 5.86
CA GLU A 125 9.39 14.13 5.34
C GLU A 125 10.51 15.15 5.44
N VAL A 126 10.56 16.05 4.45
CA VAL A 126 11.49 17.16 4.43
C VAL A 126 10.74 18.45 4.17
N ARG A 127 11.01 19.46 5.01
CA ARG A 127 10.57 20.83 4.78
C ARG A 127 11.72 21.63 4.18
N THR A 128 11.46 22.33 3.10
CA THR A 128 12.49 23.08 2.37
C THR A 128 11.89 24.33 1.73
N THR A 129 12.75 25.28 1.35
CA THR A 129 12.40 26.56 0.71
C THR A 129 13.46 26.97 -0.30
N VAL A 130 13.14 27.84 -1.25
CA VAL A 130 14.12 28.43 -2.18
C VAL A 130 14.34 29.89 -1.81
N ARG A 131 15.57 30.27 -1.44
CA ARG A 131 15.87 31.63 -0.94
C ARG A 131 16.49 32.58 -1.98
N ALA A 132 16.93 32.07 -3.14
CA ALA A 132 17.60 32.85 -4.18
C ALA A 132 17.04 32.53 -5.58
N PRO A 133 17.17 33.44 -6.57
CA PRO A 133 16.71 33.18 -7.94
C PRO A 133 17.42 31.95 -8.52
N ARG A 134 16.64 31.03 -9.09
CA ARG A 134 17.11 29.78 -9.71
C ARG A 134 18.18 30.03 -10.78
N PRO A 135 19.40 29.46 -10.66
CA PRO A 135 20.14 29.01 -11.82
C PRO A 135 19.27 28.00 -12.61
N ARG A 136 19.35 28.01 -13.94
CA ARG A 136 18.67 26.97 -14.75
C ARG A 136 19.20 25.59 -14.31
N PRO A 137 18.36 24.54 -14.25
CA PRO A 137 18.84 23.19 -13.97
C PRO A 137 19.91 22.85 -15.01
N ASP A 138 21.13 22.60 -14.56
CA ASP A 138 22.22 22.10 -15.38
C ASP A 138 22.20 20.56 -15.38
N ALA A 139 22.83 19.97 -16.40
CA ALA A 139 22.82 18.54 -16.66
C ALA A 139 23.62 17.71 -15.62
N THR A 140 24.01 18.29 -14.49
CA THR A 140 24.91 17.69 -13.48
C THR A 140 24.15 16.94 -12.38
N THR A 141 22.82 16.95 -12.40
CA THR A 141 22.00 16.73 -11.20
C THR A 141 21.52 15.28 -10.98
N GLY A 142 21.84 14.35 -11.88
CA GLY A 142 21.64 12.89 -11.72
C GLY A 142 20.21 12.39 -11.49
N GLY A 143 19.24 13.29 -11.29
CA GLY A 143 17.85 13.00 -11.00
C GLY A 143 16.89 13.64 -12.00
N ARG A 144 15.65 13.18 -11.98
CA ARG A 144 14.60 13.54 -12.94
C ARG A 144 13.39 14.15 -12.22
N LEU A 145 12.91 15.29 -12.71
CA LEU A 145 11.64 15.89 -12.31
C LEU A 145 10.47 15.27 -13.09
N VAL A 146 9.39 14.96 -12.38
CA VAL A 146 8.12 14.50 -12.94
C VAL A 146 6.99 15.43 -12.47
N PRO A 147 6.51 16.32 -13.36
CA PRO A 147 5.41 17.25 -13.06
C PRO A 147 4.09 16.54 -12.75
N ALA A 148 3.30 17.09 -11.83
CA ALA A 148 1.96 16.57 -11.47
C ALA A 148 0.96 16.58 -12.64
N GLY A 149 1.10 17.54 -13.57
CA GLY A 149 0.13 17.79 -14.65
C GLY A 149 0.31 16.96 -15.92
N ALA A 150 1.22 15.99 -15.94
CA ALA A 150 1.40 15.11 -17.11
C ALA A 150 0.19 14.18 -17.29
N ARG A 151 -0.25 13.95 -18.54
CA ARG A 151 -1.29 12.96 -18.83
C ARG A 151 -0.80 11.58 -18.39
N PRO A 152 -1.52 10.89 -17.50
CA PRO A 152 -1.07 9.60 -16.99
C PRO A 152 -1.35 8.48 -17.99
N THR A 153 -0.47 7.47 -17.99
CA THR A 153 -0.63 6.26 -18.81
C THR A 153 -1.27 5.15 -17.99
N ALA A 154 -2.25 4.45 -18.55
CA ALA A 154 -2.81 3.21 -17.99
C ALA A 154 -2.51 2.01 -18.88
N VAL A 155 -2.14 0.90 -18.27
CA VAL A 155 -2.07 -0.41 -18.95
C VAL A 155 -3.44 -1.07 -18.89
N VAL A 156 -3.91 -1.63 -19.99
CA VAL A 156 -5.11 -2.48 -20.02
C VAL A 156 -4.75 -3.81 -20.64
N THR A 157 -4.82 -4.90 -19.87
CA THR A 157 -4.66 -6.26 -20.39
C THR A 157 -5.97 -6.83 -20.89
N GLY A 158 -5.92 -7.74 -21.87
CA GLY A 158 -7.15 -8.24 -22.51
C GLY A 158 -7.88 -7.13 -23.26
N ALA A 159 -7.14 -6.15 -23.79
CA ALA A 159 -7.69 -4.92 -24.36
C ALA A 159 -8.64 -5.16 -25.55
N ALA A 160 -8.44 -6.25 -26.31
CA ALA A 160 -9.33 -6.61 -27.42
C ALA A 160 -10.63 -7.33 -26.96
N GLY A 161 -10.77 -7.66 -25.69
CA GLY A 161 -11.99 -8.26 -25.12
C GLY A 161 -13.07 -7.24 -24.83
N ASP A 162 -14.29 -7.71 -24.55
CA ASP A 162 -15.47 -6.85 -24.33
C ASP A 162 -15.24 -5.82 -23.21
N ILE A 163 -14.84 -6.27 -22.01
CA ILE A 163 -14.55 -5.37 -20.86
C ILE A 163 -13.30 -4.52 -21.13
N GLY A 164 -12.21 -5.13 -21.61
CA GLY A 164 -10.94 -4.43 -21.82
C GLY A 164 -11.06 -3.29 -22.83
N SER A 165 -11.80 -3.50 -23.91
CA SER A 165 -12.01 -2.48 -24.94
C SER A 165 -12.90 -1.33 -24.45
N ALA A 166 -13.94 -1.63 -23.67
CA ALA A 166 -14.76 -0.61 -23.02
C ALA A 166 -13.94 0.23 -22.03
N VAL A 167 -13.14 -0.41 -21.17
CA VAL A 167 -12.23 0.27 -20.23
C VAL A 167 -11.27 1.20 -20.98
N ALA A 168 -10.63 0.70 -22.04
CA ALA A 168 -9.68 1.49 -22.83
C ALA A 168 -10.34 2.73 -23.45
N ARG A 169 -11.54 2.59 -24.04
CA ARG A 169 -12.28 3.73 -24.62
C ARG A 169 -12.64 4.76 -23.55
N THR A 170 -13.15 4.32 -22.41
CA THR A 170 -13.54 5.20 -21.30
C THR A 170 -12.34 5.93 -20.71
N LEU A 171 -11.20 5.26 -20.52
CA LEU A 171 -9.98 5.90 -20.03
C LEU A 171 -9.41 6.91 -21.04
N ALA A 172 -9.39 6.59 -22.34
CA ALA A 172 -8.98 7.53 -23.39
C ALA A 172 -9.83 8.80 -23.37
N ALA A 173 -11.16 8.65 -23.30
CA ALA A 173 -12.10 9.77 -23.21
C ALA A 173 -11.92 10.61 -21.94
N ARG A 174 -11.37 10.02 -20.87
CA ARG A 174 -11.03 10.69 -19.60
C ARG A 174 -9.60 11.23 -19.54
N GLY A 175 -8.91 11.32 -20.68
CA GLY A 175 -7.62 11.99 -20.80
C GLY A 175 -6.40 11.13 -20.47
N TRP A 176 -6.56 9.81 -20.34
CA TRP A 176 -5.45 8.89 -20.15
C TRP A 176 -4.77 8.54 -21.47
N ASP A 177 -3.45 8.36 -21.42
CA ASP A 177 -2.72 7.60 -22.44
C ASP A 177 -2.79 6.11 -22.11
N LEU A 178 -2.59 5.25 -23.11
CA LEU A 178 -2.89 3.83 -22.97
C LEU A 178 -1.76 2.94 -23.46
N ALA A 179 -1.47 1.90 -22.70
CA ALA A 179 -0.74 0.72 -23.18
C ALA A 179 -1.71 -0.46 -23.27
N LEU A 180 -1.99 -0.93 -24.48
CA LEU A 180 -3.03 -1.93 -24.72
C LEU A 180 -2.39 -3.29 -24.96
N VAL A 181 -2.54 -4.21 -24.02
CA VAL A 181 -1.98 -5.57 -24.12
C VAL A 181 -3.05 -6.50 -24.72
N HIS A 182 -2.74 -7.11 -25.86
CA HIS A 182 -3.67 -7.96 -26.62
C HIS A 182 -2.94 -9.06 -27.42
N ARG A 183 -3.67 -10.06 -27.91
CA ARG A 183 -3.14 -11.10 -28.83
C ARG A 183 -3.26 -10.75 -30.31
N GLY A 184 -4.17 -9.83 -30.66
CA GLY A 184 -4.44 -9.36 -32.02
C GLY A 184 -5.79 -8.63 -32.08
N GLY A 185 -6.16 -8.04 -33.22
CA GLY A 185 -7.50 -7.50 -33.44
C GLY A 185 -7.84 -6.23 -32.66
N ALA A 186 -6.84 -5.43 -32.28
CA ALA A 186 -7.03 -4.20 -31.51
C ALA A 186 -6.93 -2.93 -32.38
N GLU A 187 -6.83 -3.05 -33.70
CA GLU A 187 -6.56 -1.94 -34.63
C GLU A 187 -7.68 -0.89 -34.59
N ASP A 188 -8.94 -1.32 -34.55
CA ASP A 188 -10.10 -0.42 -34.42
C ASP A 188 -10.11 0.28 -33.07
N LEU A 189 -9.80 -0.45 -32.00
CA LEU A 189 -9.71 0.11 -30.65
C LEU A 189 -8.62 1.17 -30.55
N VAL A 190 -7.44 0.91 -31.11
CA VAL A 190 -6.33 1.88 -31.16
C VAL A 190 -6.80 3.16 -31.86
N ARG A 191 -7.40 3.03 -33.06
CA ARG A 191 -7.93 4.19 -33.81
C ARG A 191 -8.98 4.97 -33.01
N ASP A 192 -9.84 4.28 -32.29
CA ASP A 192 -10.88 4.90 -31.46
C ASP A 192 -10.32 5.67 -30.28
N CYS A 193 -9.35 5.10 -29.56
CA CYS A 193 -8.67 5.77 -28.46
C CYS A 193 -7.83 6.97 -28.94
N GLU A 194 -7.16 6.85 -30.09
CA GLU A 194 -6.42 7.97 -30.71
C GLU A 194 -7.35 9.09 -31.16
N ARG A 195 -8.54 8.77 -31.69
CA ARG A 195 -9.58 9.77 -32.01
C ARG A 195 -10.10 10.51 -30.77
N ALA A 196 -10.11 9.86 -29.61
CA ALA A 196 -10.39 10.50 -28.33
C ALA A 196 -9.20 11.33 -27.79
N GLY A 197 -8.08 11.37 -28.52
CA GLY A 197 -6.90 12.18 -28.21
C GLY A 197 -5.89 11.51 -27.29
N ALA A 198 -6.01 10.21 -27.01
CA ALA A 198 -5.02 9.45 -26.24
C ALA A 198 -3.81 9.09 -27.11
N ARG A 199 -2.61 9.07 -26.52
CA ARG A 199 -1.49 8.32 -27.10
C ARG A 199 -1.67 6.85 -26.76
N VAL A 200 -1.57 5.98 -27.77
CA VAL A 200 -1.81 4.56 -27.62
C VAL A 200 -0.55 3.76 -27.97
N HIS A 201 -0.15 2.89 -27.06
CA HIS A 201 0.98 1.97 -27.19
C HIS A 201 0.44 0.54 -27.29
N PRO A 202 0.20 0.00 -28.50
CA PRO A 202 -0.22 -1.37 -28.65
C PRO A 202 0.91 -2.33 -28.27
N VAL A 203 0.61 -3.33 -27.45
CA VAL A 203 1.54 -4.37 -26.98
C VAL A 203 0.95 -5.73 -27.32
N THR A 204 1.43 -6.32 -28.41
CA THR A 204 1.03 -7.68 -28.78
C THR A 204 1.79 -8.69 -27.90
N ALA A 205 1.06 -9.45 -27.10
CA ALA A 205 1.60 -10.51 -26.24
C ALA A 205 0.53 -11.56 -25.93
N ASP A 206 0.90 -12.83 -26.04
CA ASP A 206 0.13 -13.91 -25.42
C ASP A 206 0.53 -14.05 -23.96
N LEU A 207 -0.39 -13.72 -23.05
CA LEU A 207 -0.10 -13.72 -21.62
C LEU A 207 0.07 -15.12 -21.03
N ALA A 208 -0.31 -16.17 -21.76
CA ALA A 208 0.02 -17.54 -21.36
C ALA A 208 1.51 -17.87 -21.55
N ASP A 209 2.20 -17.19 -22.48
CA ASP A 209 3.61 -17.44 -22.81
C ASP A 209 4.57 -16.61 -21.93
N PRO A 210 5.43 -17.23 -21.10
CA PRO A 210 6.40 -16.53 -20.27
C PRO A 210 7.32 -15.57 -21.03
N ALA A 211 7.79 -15.94 -22.22
CA ALA A 211 8.70 -15.10 -23.00
C ALA A 211 7.98 -13.85 -23.55
N ALA A 212 6.73 -14.01 -23.97
CA ALA A 212 5.89 -12.89 -24.38
C ALA A 212 5.57 -11.96 -23.21
N ARG A 213 5.37 -12.49 -22.00
CA ARG A 213 5.19 -11.69 -20.77
C ARG A 213 6.43 -10.87 -20.42
N GLU A 214 7.61 -11.47 -20.48
CA GLU A 214 8.87 -10.77 -20.22
C GLU A 214 9.07 -9.60 -21.21
N ALA A 215 8.83 -9.85 -22.51
CA ALA A 215 8.91 -8.82 -23.53
C ALA A 215 7.86 -7.70 -23.35
N ALA A 216 6.64 -8.04 -22.92
CA ALA A 216 5.60 -7.07 -22.60
C ALA A 216 5.98 -6.25 -21.35
N ALA A 217 6.43 -6.90 -20.28
CA ALA A 217 6.88 -6.28 -19.04
C ALA A 217 7.95 -5.21 -19.31
N ALA A 218 8.98 -5.52 -20.09
CA ALA A 218 10.03 -4.56 -20.46
C ALA A 218 9.49 -3.32 -21.18
N LYS A 219 8.55 -3.50 -22.12
CA LYS A 219 7.90 -2.40 -22.84
C LYS A 219 7.05 -1.54 -21.89
N LEU A 220 6.29 -2.16 -20.99
CA LEU A 220 5.41 -1.46 -20.06
C LEU A 220 6.21 -0.69 -19.00
N ALA A 221 7.29 -1.26 -18.48
CA ALA A 221 8.17 -0.60 -17.51
C ALA A 221 8.68 0.76 -18.04
N ALA A 222 9.07 0.80 -19.32
CA ALA A 222 9.57 2.02 -19.98
C ALA A 222 8.51 3.13 -20.12
N LEU A 223 7.22 2.80 -20.04
CA LEU A 223 6.11 3.77 -20.10
C LEU A 223 5.77 4.38 -18.74
N GLU A 224 6.33 3.82 -17.65
CA GLU A 224 6.07 4.21 -16.27
C GLU A 224 4.56 4.42 -15.99
N PRO A 225 3.67 3.44 -16.24
CA PRO A 225 2.22 3.67 -16.17
C PRO A 225 1.74 3.93 -14.74
N ALA A 226 0.79 4.84 -14.58
CA ALA A 226 0.18 5.18 -13.29
C ALA A 226 -0.93 4.21 -12.87
N ALA A 227 -1.45 3.41 -13.81
CA ALA A 227 -2.40 2.36 -13.52
C ALA A 227 -2.18 1.10 -14.35
N LEU A 228 -2.55 -0.05 -13.81
CA LEU A 228 -2.64 -1.32 -14.53
C LEU A 228 -4.01 -1.94 -14.27
N VAL A 229 -4.81 -2.06 -15.33
CA VAL A 229 -6.10 -2.77 -15.32
C VAL A 229 -5.91 -4.13 -15.95
N HIS A 230 -6.03 -5.17 -15.13
CA HIS A 230 -5.94 -6.55 -15.56
C HIS A 230 -7.34 -7.10 -15.89
N ALA A 231 -7.73 -6.98 -17.17
CA ALA A 231 -8.98 -7.53 -17.69
C ALA A 231 -8.79 -8.81 -18.52
N ALA A 232 -7.54 -9.24 -18.75
CA ALA A 232 -7.25 -10.51 -19.39
C ALA A 232 -7.80 -11.69 -18.57
N ALA A 233 -8.33 -12.69 -19.27
CA ALA A 233 -8.78 -13.93 -18.69
C ALA A 233 -8.66 -15.05 -19.73
N ALA A 234 -8.27 -16.24 -19.29
CA ALA A 234 -8.38 -17.45 -20.11
C ALA A 234 -9.87 -17.81 -20.29
N PRO A 235 -10.27 -18.45 -21.41
CA PRO A 235 -11.64 -18.91 -21.62
C PRO A 235 -12.15 -19.76 -20.45
N LEU A 236 -13.45 -19.72 -20.12
CA LEU A 236 -14.02 -20.50 -19.00
C LEU A 236 -13.79 -22.02 -19.10
N ALA A 237 -13.66 -22.54 -20.32
CA ALA A 237 -13.43 -23.96 -20.58
C ALA A 237 -11.93 -24.34 -20.59
N ALA A 238 -11.03 -23.39 -20.33
CA ALA A 238 -9.59 -23.65 -20.28
C ALA A 238 -9.23 -24.50 -19.06
N GLY A 239 -8.10 -25.20 -19.14
CA GLY A 239 -7.58 -25.95 -18.00
C GLY A 239 -6.96 -25.04 -16.94
N TYR A 240 -6.79 -25.57 -15.71
CA TYR A 240 -6.21 -24.82 -14.58
C TYR A 240 -4.90 -24.06 -14.89
N ARG A 241 -4.01 -24.62 -15.72
CA ARG A 241 -2.72 -23.97 -16.06
C ARG A 241 -2.93 -22.64 -16.75
N GLU A 242 -3.78 -22.60 -17.77
CA GLU A 242 -4.00 -21.36 -18.52
C GLU A 242 -4.67 -20.28 -17.66
N HIS A 243 -5.58 -20.67 -16.76
CA HIS A 243 -6.17 -19.76 -15.78
C HIS A 243 -5.12 -19.18 -14.82
N LEU A 244 -4.14 -19.98 -14.38
CA LEU A 244 -3.05 -19.53 -13.54
C LEU A 244 -2.02 -18.69 -14.32
N ASP A 245 -1.69 -19.08 -15.55
CA ASP A 245 -0.72 -18.37 -16.38
C ASP A 245 -1.23 -16.98 -16.76
N VAL A 246 -2.48 -16.88 -17.24
CA VAL A 246 -3.07 -15.61 -17.66
C VAL A 246 -3.54 -14.77 -16.47
N GLY A 247 -4.19 -15.39 -15.48
CA GLY A 247 -4.80 -14.66 -14.37
C GLY A 247 -3.80 -14.28 -13.26
N TYR A 248 -2.89 -15.19 -12.91
CA TYR A 248 -1.95 -15.00 -11.81
C TYR A 248 -0.55 -14.61 -12.31
N ALA A 249 0.11 -15.46 -13.11
CA ALA A 249 1.49 -15.24 -13.50
C ALA A 249 1.65 -13.95 -14.32
N ALA A 250 0.77 -13.74 -15.30
CA ALA A 250 0.78 -12.49 -16.06
C ALA A 250 0.50 -11.26 -15.24
N LEU A 251 -0.44 -11.31 -14.30
CA LEU A 251 -0.68 -10.19 -13.41
C LEU A 251 0.55 -9.90 -12.55
N ARG A 252 1.18 -10.93 -11.97
CA ARG A 252 2.40 -10.78 -11.16
C ARG A 252 3.55 -10.16 -11.97
N ASP A 253 3.88 -10.76 -13.11
CA ASP A 253 5.02 -10.34 -13.94
C ASP A 253 4.86 -8.88 -14.41
N LEU A 254 3.66 -8.52 -14.87
CA LEU A 254 3.39 -7.16 -15.33
C LEU A 254 3.27 -6.16 -14.18
N ALA A 255 2.71 -6.57 -13.03
CA ALA A 255 2.62 -5.71 -11.85
C ALA A 255 4.00 -5.36 -11.31
N ASP A 256 4.88 -6.36 -11.19
CA ASP A 256 6.26 -6.19 -10.80
C ASP A 256 6.99 -5.22 -11.73
N ALA A 257 6.80 -5.36 -13.04
CA ALA A 257 7.45 -4.51 -14.04
C ALA A 257 7.06 -3.02 -13.94
N VAL A 258 5.84 -2.70 -13.51
CA VAL A 258 5.35 -1.32 -13.45
C VAL A 258 5.41 -0.71 -12.05
N LEU A 259 5.59 -1.52 -11.01
CA LEU A 259 5.56 -1.10 -9.62
C LEU A 259 6.65 -0.07 -9.30
N ASP A 260 7.85 -0.22 -9.85
CA ASP A 260 8.95 0.72 -9.62
C ASP A 260 8.57 2.15 -10.04
N GLY A 261 7.97 2.32 -11.21
CA GLY A 261 7.48 3.63 -11.67
C GLY A 261 6.39 4.21 -10.77
N MET A 262 5.52 3.37 -10.21
CA MET A 262 4.47 3.81 -9.29
C MET A 262 5.03 4.19 -7.90
N LEU A 263 6.01 3.45 -7.39
CA LEU A 263 6.71 3.76 -6.13
C LEU A 263 7.51 5.06 -6.25
N LEU A 264 8.19 5.26 -7.38
CA LEU A 264 8.88 6.53 -7.65
C LEU A 264 7.92 7.72 -7.62
N ARG A 265 6.71 7.59 -8.19
CA ARG A 265 5.69 8.63 -8.06
C ARG A 265 4.98 8.68 -6.71
N GLN A 266 5.20 7.67 -5.85
CA GLN A 266 4.43 7.44 -4.63
C GLN A 266 2.90 7.51 -4.89
N ARG A 267 2.50 6.97 -6.04
CA ARG A 267 1.13 6.98 -6.56
C ARG A 267 0.98 5.95 -7.68
N GLY A 268 0.05 5.01 -7.50
CA GLY A 268 -0.31 4.03 -8.52
C GLY A 268 -1.58 3.27 -8.20
N CYS A 269 -2.20 2.69 -9.22
CA CYS A 269 -3.42 1.90 -9.06
C CYS A 269 -3.36 0.58 -9.84
N PHE A 270 -3.55 -0.54 -9.14
CA PHE A 270 -3.79 -1.85 -9.73
C PHE A 270 -5.28 -2.15 -9.66
N VAL A 271 -5.88 -2.47 -10.80
CA VAL A 271 -7.28 -2.90 -10.89
C VAL A 271 -7.32 -4.31 -11.46
N LEU A 272 -7.93 -5.24 -10.74
CA LEU A 272 -8.22 -6.58 -11.24
C LEU A 272 -9.69 -6.68 -11.59
N ILE A 273 -10.00 -7.13 -12.81
CA ILE A 273 -11.34 -7.62 -13.14
C ILE A 273 -11.45 -9.04 -12.58
N GLY A 274 -11.98 -9.13 -11.36
CA GLY A 274 -12.27 -10.36 -10.62
C GLY A 274 -13.56 -11.01 -11.10
N SER A 275 -14.28 -11.66 -10.19
CA SER A 275 -15.57 -12.29 -10.48
C SER A 275 -16.35 -12.58 -9.22
N GLU A 276 -17.66 -12.31 -9.23
CA GLU A 276 -18.52 -12.72 -8.11
C GLU A 276 -18.55 -14.24 -7.88
N ALA A 277 -18.17 -15.05 -8.88
CA ALA A 277 -18.08 -16.50 -8.78
C ALA A 277 -17.12 -16.97 -7.66
N VAL A 278 -16.15 -16.15 -7.26
CA VAL A 278 -15.27 -16.42 -6.11
C VAL A 278 -16.04 -16.44 -4.78
N ARG A 279 -17.22 -15.83 -4.72
CA ARG A 279 -18.05 -15.73 -3.51
C ARG A 279 -18.93 -16.97 -3.27
N TYR A 280 -19.38 -17.63 -4.33
CA TYR A 280 -20.36 -18.73 -4.23
C TYR A 280 -19.94 -20.04 -4.93
N HIS A 281 -18.76 -20.06 -5.58
CA HIS A 281 -18.14 -21.25 -6.18
C HIS A 281 -19.09 -22.11 -7.04
N PRO A 282 -19.54 -21.59 -8.21
CA PRO A 282 -20.43 -22.33 -9.09
C PRO A 282 -19.85 -23.70 -9.51
N ARG A 283 -20.72 -24.70 -9.62
CA ARG A 283 -20.34 -26.07 -10.01
C ARG A 283 -19.69 -26.06 -11.40
N GLY A 284 -18.55 -26.73 -11.52
CA GLY A 284 -17.80 -26.87 -12.78
C GLY A 284 -16.87 -25.72 -13.12
N TRP A 285 -16.75 -24.70 -12.25
CA TRP A 285 -15.90 -23.52 -12.50
C TRP A 285 -14.69 -23.46 -11.54
N SER A 286 -14.27 -24.60 -10.99
CA SER A 286 -13.22 -24.66 -9.96
C SER A 286 -11.91 -24.02 -10.42
N ASP A 287 -11.47 -24.35 -11.64
CA ASP A 287 -10.19 -23.90 -12.19
C ASP A 287 -10.21 -22.39 -12.49
N TYR A 288 -11.31 -21.91 -13.05
CA TYR A 288 -11.56 -20.48 -13.27
C TYR A 288 -11.57 -19.70 -11.95
N VAL A 289 -12.33 -20.17 -10.96
CA VAL A 289 -12.43 -19.51 -9.65
C VAL A 289 -11.08 -19.53 -8.92
N ALA A 290 -10.33 -20.63 -9.00
CA ALA A 290 -8.98 -20.72 -8.44
C ALA A 290 -8.03 -19.68 -9.08
N GLY A 291 -8.08 -19.54 -10.41
CA GLY A 291 -7.29 -18.51 -11.12
C GLY A 291 -7.63 -17.09 -10.68
N LYS A 292 -8.93 -16.76 -10.55
CA LYS A 292 -9.37 -15.44 -10.08
C LYS A 292 -8.98 -15.18 -8.62
N ALA A 293 -9.14 -16.15 -7.73
CA ALA A 293 -8.73 -16.02 -6.33
C ALA A 293 -7.20 -15.87 -6.17
N ALA A 294 -6.42 -16.58 -7.00
CA ALA A 294 -4.97 -16.42 -7.03
C ALA A 294 -4.58 -15.00 -7.48
N ALA A 295 -5.24 -14.47 -8.51
CA ALA A 295 -5.05 -13.10 -8.97
C ALA A 295 -5.41 -12.06 -7.91
N GLU A 296 -6.51 -12.23 -7.17
CA GLU A 296 -6.88 -11.35 -6.04
C GLU A 296 -5.76 -11.31 -4.99
N SER A 297 -5.19 -12.47 -4.66
CA SER A 297 -4.10 -12.57 -3.68
C SER A 297 -2.84 -11.78 -4.07
N VAL A 298 -2.58 -11.60 -5.37
CA VAL A 298 -1.48 -10.74 -5.85
C VAL A 298 -1.72 -9.30 -5.41
N LEU A 299 -2.93 -8.78 -5.62
CA LEU A 299 -3.31 -7.41 -5.25
C LEU A 299 -3.32 -7.20 -3.73
N HIS A 300 -3.76 -8.18 -2.95
CA HIS A 300 -3.65 -8.14 -1.48
C HIS A 300 -2.21 -8.01 -1.03
N GLY A 301 -1.31 -8.78 -1.65
CA GLY A 301 0.12 -8.71 -1.39
C GLY A 301 0.66 -7.31 -1.68
N ILE A 302 0.39 -6.77 -2.88
CA ILE A 302 0.86 -5.44 -3.29
C ILE A 302 0.37 -4.36 -2.32
N ASP A 303 -0.92 -4.35 -1.98
CA ASP A 303 -1.50 -3.36 -1.08
C ASP A 303 -0.90 -3.44 0.33
N ARG A 304 -0.71 -4.65 0.84
CA ARG A 304 -0.14 -4.84 2.18
C ARG A 304 1.30 -4.36 2.29
N HIS A 305 2.09 -4.47 1.21
CA HIS A 305 3.49 -4.05 1.21
C HIS A 305 3.66 -2.58 0.83
N HIS A 306 2.82 -2.06 -0.08
CA HIS A 306 3.05 -0.75 -0.72
C HIS A 306 1.89 0.24 -0.58
N GLY A 307 0.79 -0.14 0.07
CA GLY A 307 -0.38 0.72 0.33
C GLY A 307 -0.01 2.01 1.06
N ALA A 308 0.86 1.90 2.08
CA ALA A 308 1.39 3.05 2.80
C ALA A 308 2.20 4.00 1.90
N HIS A 309 2.74 3.51 0.78
CA HIS A 309 3.57 4.25 -0.18
C HIS A 309 2.78 4.80 -1.38
N GLY A 310 1.45 4.78 -1.31
CA GLY A 310 0.56 5.35 -2.33
C GLY A 310 0.21 4.39 -3.47
N ILE A 311 0.46 3.09 -3.30
CA ILE A 311 0.07 2.05 -4.26
C ILE A 311 -1.27 1.45 -3.85
N ARG A 312 -2.28 1.56 -4.70
CA ARG A 312 -3.64 1.13 -4.38
C ARG A 312 -4.05 -0.10 -5.18
N SER A 313 -4.65 -1.07 -4.51
CA SER A 313 -5.25 -2.23 -5.17
C SER A 313 -6.79 -2.17 -5.17
N VAL A 314 -7.40 -2.48 -6.30
CA VAL A 314 -8.86 -2.54 -6.48
C VAL A 314 -9.24 -3.85 -7.15
N VAL A 315 -10.19 -4.57 -6.57
CA VAL A 315 -10.79 -5.73 -7.21
C VAL A 315 -12.22 -5.39 -7.62
N VAL A 316 -12.51 -5.42 -8.91
CA VAL A 316 -13.86 -5.26 -9.44
C VAL A 316 -14.43 -6.64 -9.72
N GLU A 317 -15.54 -6.99 -9.07
CA GLU A 317 -16.19 -8.28 -9.15
C GLU A 317 -17.54 -8.12 -9.84
N PRO A 318 -17.57 -8.10 -11.18
CA PRO A 318 -18.83 -8.05 -11.88
C PRO A 318 -19.55 -9.39 -11.80
N GLY A 319 -20.87 -9.33 -11.88
CA GLY A 319 -21.70 -10.46 -12.31
C GLY A 319 -21.51 -10.78 -13.78
N TYR A 320 -22.51 -11.42 -14.40
CA TYR A 320 -22.46 -11.68 -15.84
C TYR A 320 -22.35 -10.36 -16.62
N VAL A 321 -21.37 -10.25 -17.51
CA VAL A 321 -21.20 -9.11 -18.42
C VAL A 321 -21.56 -9.53 -19.83
N GLN A 322 -22.26 -8.67 -20.58
CA GLN A 322 -22.62 -8.91 -21.96
C GLN A 322 -21.37 -8.96 -22.84
N GLY A 323 -21.14 -10.10 -23.48
CA GLY A 323 -19.98 -10.29 -24.33
C GLY A 323 -19.79 -11.73 -24.78
N SER A 324 -18.77 -11.92 -25.62
CA SER A 324 -18.34 -13.21 -26.17
C SER A 324 -17.97 -14.22 -25.07
N TYR A 325 -17.31 -13.76 -24.00
CA TYR A 325 -16.83 -14.59 -22.90
C TYR A 325 -17.96 -15.29 -22.12
N SER A 326 -19.11 -14.60 -21.95
CA SER A 326 -20.23 -15.10 -21.14
C SER A 326 -21.38 -15.68 -21.96
N ALA A 327 -21.32 -15.58 -23.30
CA ALA A 327 -22.45 -15.88 -24.17
C ALA A 327 -23.07 -17.28 -23.98
N GLY A 328 -22.24 -18.28 -23.68
CA GLY A 328 -22.69 -19.67 -23.48
C GLY A 328 -23.20 -20.01 -22.07
N VAL A 329 -23.02 -19.11 -21.10
CA VAL A 329 -23.32 -19.38 -19.68
C VAL A 329 -24.22 -18.32 -19.02
N ARG A 330 -24.40 -17.17 -19.67
CA ARG A 330 -25.19 -16.05 -19.17
C ARG A 330 -26.69 -16.35 -19.26
N PRO A 331 -27.47 -16.18 -18.17
CA PRO A 331 -28.93 -16.29 -18.22
C PRO A 331 -29.55 -15.24 -19.16
N ALA A 332 -30.64 -15.61 -19.84
CA ALA A 332 -31.37 -14.68 -20.71
C ALA A 332 -31.91 -13.48 -19.91
N GLY A 333 -31.68 -12.27 -20.40
CA GLY A 333 -32.16 -11.02 -19.75
C GLY A 333 -31.34 -10.55 -18.55
N LEU A 334 -30.28 -11.26 -18.15
CA LEU A 334 -29.40 -10.87 -17.06
C LEU A 334 -28.00 -10.56 -17.61
N GLY A 335 -27.48 -9.37 -17.36
CA GLY A 335 -26.07 -9.08 -17.57
C GLY A 335 -25.75 -7.60 -17.72
N LEU A 336 -24.69 -7.18 -17.03
CA LEU A 336 -24.09 -5.85 -17.10
C LEU A 336 -23.58 -5.57 -18.51
N LEU A 337 -23.60 -4.33 -18.93
CA LEU A 337 -22.88 -3.86 -20.10
C LEU A 337 -21.37 -3.71 -19.76
N PRO A 338 -20.46 -4.01 -20.70
CA PRO A 338 -19.03 -3.73 -20.52
C PRO A 338 -18.74 -2.29 -20.10
N GLU A 339 -19.53 -1.33 -20.59
CA GLU A 339 -19.44 0.09 -20.28
C GLU A 339 -19.70 0.39 -18.81
N GLU A 340 -20.61 -0.35 -18.15
CA GLU A 340 -20.89 -0.18 -16.71
C GLU A 340 -19.67 -0.58 -15.86
N VAL A 341 -18.97 -1.65 -16.26
CA VAL A 341 -17.70 -2.05 -15.64
C VAL A 341 -16.62 -1.01 -15.91
N ALA A 342 -16.53 -0.53 -17.15
CA ALA A 342 -15.55 0.46 -17.58
C ALA A 342 -15.68 1.79 -16.83
N ASP A 343 -16.91 2.26 -16.62
CA ASP A 343 -17.17 3.50 -15.88
C ASP A 343 -16.70 3.41 -14.44
N LEU A 344 -16.98 2.29 -13.77
CA LEU A 344 -16.51 2.04 -12.42
C LEU A 344 -14.98 1.96 -12.36
N VAL A 345 -14.34 1.20 -13.24
CA VAL A 345 -12.88 1.09 -13.32
C VAL A 345 -12.23 2.45 -13.51
N ALA A 346 -12.74 3.26 -14.44
CA ALA A 346 -12.14 4.56 -14.73
C ALA A 346 -12.44 5.60 -13.63
N ALA A 347 -13.53 5.47 -12.87
CA ALA A 347 -13.74 6.24 -11.65
C ALA A 347 -12.71 5.88 -10.57
N GLU A 348 -12.44 4.59 -10.38
CA GLU A 348 -11.40 4.12 -9.44
C GLU A 348 -10.02 4.59 -9.86
N VAL A 349 -9.63 4.41 -11.12
CA VAL A 349 -8.31 4.82 -11.61
C VAL A 349 -8.10 6.34 -11.48
N ALA A 350 -9.15 7.14 -11.57
CA ALA A 350 -9.08 8.60 -11.38
C ALA A 350 -9.01 9.02 -9.90
N ASP A 351 -9.68 8.28 -9.00
CA ASP A 351 -9.68 8.57 -7.57
C ASP A 351 -8.43 7.97 -6.89
N THR A 352 -7.48 8.85 -6.59
CA THR A 352 -6.21 8.44 -5.99
C THR A 352 -6.12 8.66 -4.50
N GLU A 353 -7.20 9.14 -3.88
CA GLU A 353 -7.29 9.29 -2.42
C GLU A 353 -8.19 8.21 -1.81
N ALA A 354 -9.00 7.51 -2.63
CA ALA A 354 -9.74 6.34 -2.20
C ALA A 354 -8.83 5.26 -1.57
N PRO A 355 -9.35 4.46 -0.60
CA PRO A 355 -8.64 3.30 -0.09
C PRO A 355 -8.65 2.15 -1.11
N ALA A 356 -7.80 1.15 -0.85
CA ALA A 356 -7.89 -0.14 -1.53
C ALA A 356 -9.16 -0.87 -1.12
N ARG A 357 -9.83 -1.48 -2.11
CA ARG A 357 -11.19 -2.01 -1.92
C ARG A 357 -11.57 -3.08 -2.94
N ARG A 358 -12.64 -3.79 -2.63
CA ARG A 358 -13.37 -4.68 -3.54
C ARG A 358 -14.73 -4.09 -3.85
N LEU A 359 -15.13 -4.21 -5.11
CA LEU A 359 -16.37 -3.64 -5.63
C LEU A 359 -17.17 -4.76 -6.26
N TRP A 360 -18.26 -5.16 -5.61
CA TRP A 360 -19.20 -6.11 -6.19
C TRP A 360 -20.23 -5.34 -7.01
N LEU A 361 -20.19 -5.53 -8.33
CA LEU A 361 -21.05 -4.84 -9.28
C LEU A 361 -22.13 -5.80 -9.77
N THR A 362 -23.39 -5.43 -9.50
CA THR A 362 -24.59 -6.11 -9.98
C THR A 362 -25.46 -5.12 -10.76
N PRO A 363 -26.48 -5.59 -11.52
CA PRO A 363 -27.43 -4.69 -12.17
C PRO A 363 -28.16 -3.73 -11.21
N ASP A 364 -28.24 -4.09 -9.91
CA ASP A 364 -28.90 -3.28 -8.88
C ASP A 364 -27.97 -2.22 -8.26
N GLY A 365 -26.66 -2.25 -8.56
CA GLY A 365 -25.69 -1.26 -8.12
C GLY A 365 -24.34 -1.84 -7.68
N VAL A 366 -23.58 -1.03 -6.92
CA VAL A 366 -22.22 -1.37 -6.46
C VAL A 366 -22.18 -1.47 -4.94
N ALA A 367 -21.82 -2.65 -4.43
CA ALA A 367 -21.48 -2.86 -3.02
C ALA A 367 -19.96 -2.76 -2.81
N ARG A 368 -19.53 -2.05 -1.75
CA ARG A 368 -18.12 -1.79 -1.44
C ARG A 368 -17.66 -2.54 -0.21
N PHE A 369 -16.47 -3.10 -0.30
CA PHE A 369 -15.82 -3.86 0.76
C PHE A 369 -14.36 -3.42 0.86
N ALA A 370 -13.79 -3.45 2.06
CA ALA A 370 -12.35 -3.40 2.23
C ALA A 370 -11.69 -4.54 1.43
N LEU A 371 -10.41 -4.37 1.10
CA LEU A 371 -9.71 -5.34 0.27
C LEU A 371 -9.73 -6.76 0.90
N ASP A 372 -9.69 -6.88 2.22
CA ASP A 372 -9.79 -8.16 2.95
C ASP A 372 -11.21 -8.78 2.99
N GLY A 373 -12.19 -8.15 2.33
CA GLY A 373 -13.57 -8.64 2.24
C GLY A 373 -14.51 -8.17 3.35
N ARG A 374 -14.02 -7.41 4.35
CA ARG A 374 -14.91 -6.77 5.34
C ARG A 374 -15.74 -5.69 4.65
N ARG A 375 -17.05 -5.64 4.93
CA ARG A 375 -17.91 -4.57 4.40
C ARG A 375 -17.43 -3.23 4.94
N GLU A 376 -17.36 -2.19 4.11
CA GLU A 376 -16.93 -0.86 4.59
C GLU A 376 -17.89 -0.29 5.66
N ASP A 377 -19.14 -0.75 5.68
CA ASP A 377 -20.14 -0.44 6.73
C ASP A 377 -20.07 -1.37 7.97
N ALA A 378 -19.13 -2.32 8.03
CA ALA A 378 -19.02 -3.27 9.14
C ALA A 378 -17.95 -2.83 10.15
N PRO A 379 -18.20 -2.99 11.47
CA PRO A 379 -17.18 -2.72 12.48
C PRO A 379 -15.94 -3.59 12.22
N PRO A 380 -14.72 -3.06 12.45
CA PRO A 380 -13.49 -3.77 12.12
C PRO A 380 -13.42 -5.11 12.86
N ALA A 381 -13.21 -6.20 12.12
CA ALA A 381 -12.96 -7.51 12.72
C ALA A 381 -11.78 -7.46 13.73
N PRO A 382 -11.90 -8.13 14.89
CA PRO A 382 -10.84 -8.15 15.89
C PRO A 382 -9.58 -8.79 15.30
N ARG A 383 -8.45 -8.09 15.41
CA ARG A 383 -7.13 -8.59 14.99
C ARG A 383 -6.77 -9.76 15.90
N THR A 384 -6.79 -10.98 15.39
CA THR A 384 -6.24 -12.14 16.09
C THR A 384 -4.72 -11.99 16.13
N ALA A 385 -4.20 -11.68 17.32
CA ALA A 385 -2.77 -11.72 17.57
C ALA A 385 -2.30 -13.19 17.45
N SER A 386 -1.30 -13.41 16.61
CA SER A 386 -0.55 -14.67 16.51
C SER A 386 -0.07 -15.09 17.89
N ALA A 387 -0.51 -16.26 18.36
CA ALA A 387 -0.06 -16.84 19.62
C ALA A 387 1.40 -17.29 19.49
N ALA A 388 2.30 -16.67 20.28
CA ALA A 388 3.60 -17.25 20.61
C ALA A 388 3.39 -18.40 21.64
N PRO A 389 4.26 -19.41 21.66
CA PRO A 389 4.04 -20.60 22.47
C PRO A 389 4.19 -20.31 23.97
N ALA A 390 3.30 -20.90 24.76
CA ALA A 390 3.23 -20.75 26.22
C ALA A 390 4.45 -21.36 26.91
N GLY A 391 5.21 -20.51 27.61
CA GLY A 391 6.27 -20.90 28.53
C GLY A 391 5.73 -21.15 29.94
N ALA A 392 6.21 -22.27 30.51
CA ALA A 392 6.02 -22.85 31.83
C ALA A 392 5.58 -21.94 33.00
N ALA A 393 4.66 -22.50 33.79
CA ALA A 393 4.27 -22.03 35.11
C ALA A 393 5.41 -22.18 36.13
N GLU A 394 5.59 -21.17 36.98
CA GLU A 394 6.21 -21.34 38.29
C GLU A 394 5.33 -20.72 39.38
N THR A 395 5.06 -21.56 40.37
CA THR A 395 4.36 -21.27 41.63
C THR A 395 5.31 -20.65 42.64
N GLY A 396 4.91 -19.54 43.26
CA GLY A 396 5.61 -18.95 44.40
C GLY A 396 4.63 -18.25 45.34
N THR A 397 4.40 -18.85 46.50
CA THR A 397 3.51 -18.39 47.58
C THR A 397 4.20 -17.38 48.52
N GLY A 398 3.49 -16.33 48.96
CA GLY A 398 3.88 -15.54 50.14
C GLY A 398 3.13 -14.21 50.35
N ARG A 399 2.13 -14.25 51.26
CA ARG A 399 1.47 -13.22 52.13
C ARG A 399 2.00 -11.76 52.09
N ASP A 400 1.25 -10.68 52.27
CA ASP A 400 -0.04 -10.39 52.93
C ASP A 400 -0.52 -8.97 52.53
N THR A 401 -1.83 -8.78 52.34
CA THR A 401 -2.68 -7.56 52.47
C THR A 401 -3.91 -7.78 51.59
N ALA A 402 -5.11 -7.93 52.17
CA ALA A 402 -6.33 -8.42 51.51
C ALA A 402 -6.65 -7.70 50.17
N PRO A 403 -6.46 -8.34 49.00
CA PRO A 403 -6.66 -7.73 47.67
C PRO A 403 -8.12 -7.75 47.17
N GLY A 404 -9.02 -8.44 47.87
CA GLY A 404 -10.38 -8.72 47.38
C GLY A 404 -11.27 -7.48 47.27
N ALA A 405 -11.27 -6.60 48.28
CA ALA A 405 -12.25 -5.52 48.36
C ALA A 405 -12.09 -4.41 47.29
N ALA A 406 -10.86 -4.14 46.85
CA ALA A 406 -10.61 -3.18 45.77
C ALA A 406 -10.95 -3.79 44.41
N ALA A 407 -10.52 -5.03 44.16
CA ALA A 407 -10.83 -5.74 42.92
C ALA A 407 -12.35 -5.92 42.71
N ASP A 408 -13.11 -6.23 43.77
CA ASP A 408 -14.57 -6.36 43.70
C ASP A 408 -15.26 -5.04 43.32
N ARG A 409 -14.74 -3.90 43.80
CA ARG A 409 -15.25 -2.56 43.47
C ARG A 409 -14.88 -2.12 42.06
N VAL A 410 -13.67 -2.44 41.60
CA VAL A 410 -13.27 -2.25 40.20
C VAL A 410 -14.17 -3.10 39.29
N GLU A 411 -14.45 -4.35 39.67
CA GLU A 411 -15.33 -5.24 38.90
C GLU A 411 -16.75 -4.67 38.80
N ALA A 412 -17.30 -4.15 39.91
CA ALA A 412 -18.60 -3.49 39.91
C ALA A 412 -18.63 -2.29 38.94
N ALA A 413 -17.60 -1.43 38.97
CA ALA A 413 -17.49 -0.28 38.08
C ALA A 413 -17.41 -0.71 36.60
N VAL A 414 -16.64 -1.75 36.28
CA VAL A 414 -16.54 -2.29 34.90
C VAL A 414 -17.90 -2.83 34.43
N ARG A 415 -18.64 -3.53 35.29
CA ARG A 415 -19.98 -4.07 34.97
C ARG A 415 -21.03 -2.98 34.75
N THR A 416 -20.85 -1.76 35.28
CA THR A 416 -21.76 -0.64 34.95
C THR A 416 -21.68 -0.23 33.48
N VAL A 417 -20.53 -0.47 32.83
CA VAL A 417 -20.28 -0.13 31.42
C VAL A 417 -20.57 -1.32 30.51
N LEU A 418 -20.13 -2.52 30.88
CA LEU A 418 -20.23 -3.73 30.04
C LEU A 418 -21.50 -4.56 30.27
N GLY A 419 -22.25 -4.23 31.32
CA GLY A 419 -23.44 -4.97 31.74
C GLY A 419 -23.16 -6.07 32.78
N PRO A 420 -24.19 -6.51 33.51
CA PRO A 420 -24.06 -7.36 34.69
C PRO A 420 -23.54 -8.77 34.39
N ALA A 421 -23.68 -9.25 33.15
CA ALA A 421 -23.28 -10.61 32.74
C ALA A 421 -21.87 -10.69 32.12
N ALA A 422 -21.11 -9.58 32.05
CA ALA A 422 -19.79 -9.58 31.41
C ALA A 422 -18.77 -10.45 32.16
N ASP A 423 -17.90 -11.17 31.44
CA ASP A 423 -16.76 -11.85 32.06
C ASP A 423 -15.59 -10.88 32.20
N VAL A 424 -15.37 -10.42 33.44
CA VAL A 424 -14.48 -9.29 33.75
C VAL A 424 -13.12 -9.73 34.28
N ARG A 425 -13.05 -10.75 35.15
CA ARG A 425 -11.82 -11.08 35.89
C ARG A 425 -10.69 -11.61 35.00
N GLY A 426 -11.02 -12.28 33.88
CA GLY A 426 -10.07 -12.68 32.84
C GLY A 426 -10.01 -11.70 31.65
N GLY A 427 -10.74 -10.59 31.75
CA GLY A 427 -11.14 -9.74 30.65
C GLY A 427 -10.24 -8.53 30.36
N GLY A 428 -10.57 -7.83 29.29
CA GLY A 428 -9.87 -6.64 28.83
C GLY A 428 -10.30 -6.20 27.42
N VAL A 429 -9.68 -5.13 26.94
CA VAL A 429 -9.93 -4.57 25.61
C VAL A 429 -9.67 -5.61 24.55
N GLY A 430 -10.70 -5.95 23.76
CA GLY A 430 -10.64 -6.98 22.73
C GLY A 430 -10.66 -8.43 23.23
N LEU A 431 -10.74 -8.65 24.55
CA LEU A 431 -10.87 -9.98 25.19
C LEU A 431 -12.28 -10.23 25.73
N THR A 432 -12.95 -9.19 26.23
CA THR A 432 -14.33 -9.26 26.70
C THR A 432 -15.27 -8.63 25.69
N ALA A 433 -16.39 -9.29 25.38
CA ALA A 433 -17.41 -8.74 24.50
C ALA A 433 -17.93 -7.39 25.01
N GLY A 434 -17.92 -6.37 24.16
CA GLY A 434 -18.30 -4.99 24.51
C GLY A 434 -17.18 -4.15 25.14
N TRP A 435 -16.03 -4.75 25.49
CA TRP A 435 -14.87 -4.03 26.00
C TRP A 435 -13.96 -3.60 24.84
N ASP A 436 -14.29 -2.46 24.22
CA ASP A 436 -13.50 -1.83 23.15
C ASP A 436 -12.75 -0.57 23.66
N SER A 437 -12.07 0.16 22.76
CA SER A 437 -11.30 1.36 23.14
C SER A 437 -12.19 2.52 23.65
N LEU A 438 -13.45 2.58 23.22
CA LEU A 438 -14.40 3.60 23.70
C LEU A 438 -14.96 3.21 25.07
N ALA A 439 -15.36 1.95 25.24
CA ALA A 439 -15.78 1.38 26.52
C ALA A 439 -14.64 1.45 27.55
N GLN A 440 -13.39 1.30 27.13
CA GLN A 440 -12.22 1.45 28.00
C GLN A 440 -12.14 2.86 28.62
N LEU A 441 -12.40 3.92 27.84
CA LEU A 441 -12.42 5.29 28.37
C LEU A 441 -13.56 5.46 29.37
N GLN A 442 -14.72 4.88 29.10
CA GLN A 442 -15.87 4.91 30.02
C GLN A 442 -15.61 4.13 31.31
N ILE A 443 -14.95 2.96 31.22
CA ILE A 443 -14.54 2.14 32.36
C ILE A 443 -13.54 2.90 33.24
N VAL A 444 -12.56 3.56 32.64
CA VAL A 444 -11.60 4.40 33.36
C VAL A 444 -12.32 5.50 34.13
N LEU A 445 -13.27 6.20 33.51
CA LEU A 445 -14.08 7.24 34.17
C LEU A 445 -14.95 6.68 35.31
N ALA A 446 -15.54 5.49 35.11
CA ALA A 446 -16.32 4.82 36.15
C ALA A 446 -15.45 4.42 37.35
N VAL A 447 -14.23 3.96 37.11
CA VAL A 447 -13.26 3.63 38.17
C VAL A 447 -12.73 4.88 38.87
N GLU A 448 -12.44 5.96 38.13
CA GLU A 448 -12.09 7.27 38.71
C GLU A 448 -13.18 7.77 39.66
N ALA A 449 -14.45 7.66 39.25
CA ALA A 449 -15.59 8.07 40.07
C ALA A 449 -15.79 7.19 41.31
N GLU A 450 -15.66 5.87 41.17
CA GLU A 450 -15.83 4.91 42.28
C GLU A 450 -14.76 5.08 43.36
N PHE A 451 -13.52 5.40 42.97
CA PHE A 451 -12.39 5.51 43.91
C PHE A 451 -11.98 6.95 44.23
N GLY A 452 -12.64 7.95 43.63
CA GLY A 452 -12.33 9.37 43.85
C GLY A 452 -10.93 9.78 43.39
N LEU A 453 -10.42 9.17 42.33
CA LEU A 453 -9.04 9.36 41.85
C LEU A 453 -8.98 9.81 40.38
N ARG A 454 -7.81 10.31 39.96
CA ARG A 454 -7.52 10.70 38.57
C ARG A 454 -6.37 9.85 38.05
N LEU A 455 -6.59 9.12 36.96
CA LEU A 455 -5.59 8.29 36.28
C LEU A 455 -4.93 9.08 35.15
N PRO A 456 -3.62 9.41 35.25
CA PRO A 456 -2.93 10.16 34.20
C PRO A 456 -2.80 9.33 32.92
N ALA A 457 -2.74 10.01 31.77
CA ALA A 457 -2.67 9.38 30.45
C ALA A 457 -1.53 8.34 30.31
N ALA A 458 -0.41 8.56 31.00
CA ALA A 458 0.73 7.63 31.03
C ALA A 458 0.42 6.29 31.73
N SER A 459 -0.57 6.25 32.63
CA SER A 459 -1.04 5.02 33.29
C SER A 459 -2.11 4.29 32.47
N LEU A 460 -2.72 4.96 31.48
CA LEU A 460 -3.80 4.40 30.66
C LEU A 460 -3.31 3.50 29.53
N SER A 461 -2.05 3.64 29.11
CA SER A 461 -1.44 2.77 28.09
C SER A 461 -1.34 1.30 28.53
N GLY A 462 -1.46 1.02 29.83
CA GLY A 462 -1.48 -0.32 30.43
C GLY A 462 -2.81 -0.72 31.07
N ALA A 463 -3.87 0.10 30.99
CA ALA A 463 -5.13 -0.17 31.70
C ALA A 463 -6.10 -1.11 30.93
N GLY A 464 -5.67 -1.67 29.80
CA GLY A 464 -6.51 -2.44 28.89
C GLY A 464 -6.90 -3.84 29.40
N ARG A 465 -6.46 -4.25 30.59
CA ARG A 465 -6.88 -5.50 31.24
C ARG A 465 -7.37 -5.24 32.65
N PHE A 466 -8.31 -6.06 33.09
CA PHE A 466 -8.89 -5.95 34.44
C PHE A 466 -7.83 -6.04 35.55
N ASP A 467 -6.90 -7.00 35.45
CA ASP A 467 -5.85 -7.19 36.45
C ASP A 467 -4.84 -6.04 36.52
N GLN A 468 -4.59 -5.36 35.39
CA GLN A 468 -3.75 -4.18 35.33
C GLN A 468 -4.47 -2.95 35.90
N LEU A 469 -5.78 -2.82 35.63
CA LEU A 469 -6.62 -1.76 36.19
C LEU A 469 -6.69 -1.86 37.71
N CYS A 470 -6.87 -3.07 38.27
CA CYS A 470 -6.81 -3.32 39.70
C CYS A 470 -5.46 -2.90 40.30
N ARG A 471 -4.34 -3.28 39.67
CA ARG A 471 -2.99 -2.88 40.13
C ARG A 471 -2.80 -1.37 40.16
N ILE A 472 -3.23 -0.67 39.10
CA ILE A 472 -3.13 0.80 39.03
C ILE A 472 -3.95 1.46 40.16
N VAL A 473 -5.16 0.95 40.43
CA VAL A 473 -6.01 1.46 41.51
C VAL A 473 -5.39 1.17 42.88
N GLU A 474 -4.84 -0.01 43.09
CA GLU A 474 -4.15 -0.40 44.35
C GLU A 474 -2.91 0.46 44.60
N GLU A 475 -2.09 0.70 43.58
CA GLU A 475 -0.91 1.59 43.69
C GLU A 475 -1.31 3.02 44.06
N ARG A 476 -2.44 3.51 43.53
CA ARG A 476 -2.92 4.88 43.73
C ARG A 476 -3.72 5.10 45.00
N THR A 477 -4.33 4.05 45.55
CA THR A 477 -5.02 4.13 46.85
C THR A 477 -4.07 3.93 48.03
N ARG A 478 -2.84 3.46 47.78
CA ARG A 478 -1.76 3.38 48.79
C ARG A 478 -0.86 4.62 48.82
N ALA A 479 -0.82 5.40 47.75
CA ALA A 479 -0.06 6.66 47.63
C ALA A 479 -0.91 7.85 48.09
#